data_AF-A0A372BVH8-F1
#
_entry.id   AF-A0A372BVH8-F1
#
_cell.length_a   1.000
_cell.length_b   1.000
_cell.length_c   1.000
_cell.angle_alpha   90.00
_cell.angle_beta   90.00
_cell.angle_gamma   90.00
#
_symmetry.space_group_name_H-M   'P 1'
#
loop_
_entity.id
_entity.type
_entity.pdbx_description
1 polymer ?
#
loop_
_entity_poly.entity_id
_entity_poly.type
_entity_poly.pdbx_seq_one_letter_code
_entity_poly.pdbx_strand_id
1 'polypeptide(L)' 'MSDSQNDRDTEAREPEEEQERLPTMQRILDNPFLLLFLGVTIPTVTYIIWGVMNIVTVPIG' A
#
# COMPACT_ATOMS: atom_id res chain seq x y z
N MET A 1 -15.41 39.00 47.82
CA MET A 1 -15.53 38.92 46.34
C MET A 1 -14.38 38.08 45.84
N SER A 2 -14.61 36.77 45.77
CA SER A 2 -13.68 35.77 45.23
C SER A 2 -14.44 34.97 44.17
N ASP A 3 -15.02 35.68 43.21
CA ASP A 3 -15.73 35.11 42.07
C ASP A 3 -14.90 35.36 40.82
N SER A 4 -13.77 34.66 40.73
CA SER A 4 -13.18 34.30 39.45
C SER A 4 -13.27 32.80 39.32
N GLN A 5 -14.51 32.34 39.21
CA GLN A 5 -14.86 31.03 38.65
C GLN A 5 -14.44 31.09 37.17
N ASN A 6 -13.14 30.92 36.94
CA ASN A 6 -12.55 30.85 35.61
C ASN A 6 -13.03 29.54 35.00
N ASP A 7 -13.94 29.68 34.04
CA ASP A 7 -14.34 28.71 33.03
C ASP A 7 -13.12 27.95 32.49
N ARG A 8 -12.73 26.89 33.20
CA ARG A 8 -11.77 25.91 32.72
C ARG A 8 -12.45 24.56 32.66
N ASP A 9 -13.61 24.56 32.02
CA ASP A 9 -14.08 23.46 31.19
C ASP A 9 -13.16 23.35 29.96
N THR A 10 -11.86 23.19 30.21
CA THR A 10 -10.98 22.55 29.24
C THR A 10 -11.23 21.07 29.45
N GLU A 11 -12.39 20.59 28.97
CA GLU A 11 -12.46 19.25 28.41
C GLU A 11 -11.30 19.19 27.41
N ALA A 12 -10.19 18.63 27.87
CA ALA A 12 -9.12 18.19 27.03
C ALA A 12 -9.78 17.18 26.10
N ARG A 13 -10.21 17.68 24.93
CA ARG A 13 -10.58 16.85 23.79
C ARG A 13 -9.40 15.91 23.62
N GLU A 14 -9.59 14.66 24.02
CA GLU A 14 -8.68 13.59 23.63
C GLU A 14 -8.55 13.74 22.12
N PRO A 15 -7.35 13.91 21.57
CA PRO A 15 -7.19 13.90 20.13
C PRO A 15 -7.71 12.53 19.70
N GLU A 16 -8.90 12.53 19.08
CA GLU A 16 -9.45 11.35 18.42
C GLU A 16 -8.29 10.75 17.66
N GLU A 17 -7.90 9.55 18.03
CA GLU A 17 -6.87 8.79 17.35
C GLU A 17 -7.30 8.74 15.89
N GLU A 18 -6.74 9.64 15.08
CA GLU A 18 -6.81 9.58 13.64
C GLU A 18 -6.23 8.21 13.33
N GLN A 19 -7.13 7.24 13.16
CA GLN A 19 -6.83 5.99 12.53
C GLN A 19 -6.44 6.39 11.11
N GLU A 20 -5.19 6.82 10.94
CA GLU A 20 -4.57 7.11 9.67
C GLU A 20 -4.78 5.84 8.86
N ARG A 21 -5.79 5.88 7.99
CA ARG A 21 -6.11 4.79 7.10
C ARG A 21 -4.92 4.66 6.20
N LEU A 22 -3.98 3.80 6.60
CA LEU A 22 -2.76 3.48 5.88
C LEU A 22 -3.14 3.34 4.41
N PRO A 23 -2.66 4.25 3.54
CA PRO A 23 -3.13 4.31 2.17
C PRO A 23 -2.86 2.97 1.48
N THR A 24 -3.85 2.45 0.76
CA THR A 24 -3.88 1.05 0.29
C THR A 24 -2.66 0.68 -0.56
N MET A 25 -2.10 1.65 -1.28
CA MET A 25 -0.86 1.48 -2.05
C MET A 25 0.37 1.20 -1.16
N GLN A 26 0.45 1.80 0.03
CA GLN A 26 1.53 1.53 1.00
C GLN A 26 1.41 0.11 1.52
N ARG A 27 0.21 -0.34 1.92
CA ARG A 27 -0.01 -1.74 2.36
C ARG A 27 0.43 -2.79 1.33
N ILE A 28 0.34 -2.50 0.03
CA ILE A 28 0.78 -3.43 -1.01
C ILE A 28 2.32 -3.52 -1.04
N LEU A 29 3.00 -2.39 -0.85
CA LEU A 29 4.47 -2.30 -0.83
C LEU A 29 5.09 -2.72 0.52
N ASP A 30 4.35 -2.58 1.62
CA ASP A 30 4.79 -2.94 2.97
C ASP A 30 4.72 -4.45 3.24
N ASN A 31 4.01 -5.21 2.40
CA ASN A 31 3.92 -6.65 2.50
C ASN A 31 5.04 -7.32 1.69
N PRO A 32 6.08 -7.89 2.34
CA PRO A 32 7.22 -8.47 1.63
C PRO A 32 6.83 -9.60 0.68
N PHE A 33 5.76 -10.35 0.99
CA PHE A 33 5.23 -11.39 0.10
C PHE A 33 4.53 -10.84 -1.14
N LEU A 34 3.83 -9.70 -1.05
CA LEU A 34 3.25 -9.05 -2.22
C LEU A 34 4.35 -8.46 -3.10
N LEU A 35 5.38 -7.89 -2.49
CA LEU A 35 6.55 -7.39 -3.19
C LEU A 35 7.34 -8.52 -3.88
N LEU A 36 7.49 -9.67 -3.21
CA LEU A 36 8.11 -10.88 -3.78
C LEU A 36 7.27 -11.46 -4.91
N PHE A 37 5.95 -11.57 -4.71
CA PHE A 37 5.03 -12.07 -5.72
C PHE A 37 5.09 -11.20 -6.98
N LEU A 38 4.99 -9.88 -6.83
CA LEU A 38 5.08 -8.94 -7.94
C LEU A 38 6.47 -9.00 -8.60
N GLY A 39 7.53 -9.10 -7.80
CA GLY A 39 8.92 -9.19 -8.25
C GLY A 39 9.24 -10.44 -9.08
N VAL A 40 8.58 -11.57 -8.82
CA VAL A 40 8.72 -12.80 -9.62
C VAL A 40 7.71 -12.82 -10.77
N THR A 41 6.47 -12.40 -10.53
CA THR A 41 5.40 -12.48 -11.54
C THR A 41 5.68 -11.59 -12.74
N ILE A 42 6.19 -10.37 -12.54
CA ILE A 42 6.52 -9.45 -13.65
C ILE A 42 7.53 -10.07 -14.62
N PRO A 43 8.73 -10.52 -14.20
CA PRO A 43 9.68 -11.13 -15.12
C PRO A 43 9.16 -12.47 -15.66
N THR A 44 8.47 -13.29 -14.85
CA THR A 44 7.91 -14.56 -15.33
C THR A 44 6.93 -14.36 -16.48
N VAL A 45 5.94 -13.48 -16.33
CA VAL A 45 4.96 -13.21 -17.40
C VAL A 45 5.63 -12.59 -18.61
N THR A 46 6.56 -11.66 -18.40
CA THR A 46 7.35 -11.06 -19.49
C THR A 46 8.12 -12.13 -20.28
N TYR A 47 8.78 -13.06 -19.58
CA TYR A 47 9.56 -14.13 -20.18
C TYR A 47 8.67 -15.15 -20.90
N ILE A 48 7.49 -15.44 -20.36
CA ILE A 48 6.50 -16.31 -21.01
C ILE A 48 6.03 -15.67 -22.32
N ILE A 49 5.61 -14.40 -22.29
CA ILE A 49 5.15 -13.69 -23.48
C ILE A 49 6.26 -13.65 -24.52
N TRP A 50 7.47 -13.29 -24.11
CA TRP A 50 8.63 -13.26 -24.99
C TRP A 50 8.94 -14.65 -25.58
N GLY A 51 8.94 -15.70 -24.76
CA GLY A 51 9.17 -17.08 -25.19
C GLY A 51 8.11 -17.59 -26.16
N VAL A 52 6.83 -17.31 -25.89
CA VAL A 52 5.72 -17.65 -26.79
C VAL A 52 5.88 -16.91 -28.12
N MET A 53 6.16 -15.60 -28.09
CA MET A 53 6.42 -14.84 -29.32
C MET A 53 7.58 -15.44 -30.12
N ASN A 54 8.68 -15.83 -29.46
CA ASN A 54 9.80 -16.51 -30.14
C ASN A 54 9.34 -17.78 -30.84
N ILE A 55 8.64 -18.67 -30.14
CA ILE A 55 8.20 -19.97 -30.70
C ILE A 55 7.27 -19.78 -31.91
N VAL A 56 6.32 -18.84 -31.84
CA VAL A 56 5.35 -18.60 -32.93
C VAL A 56 6.02 -17.96 -34.16
N THR A 57 7.08 -17.18 -33.95
CA THR A 57 7.84 -16.56 -35.05
C THR A 57 8.88 -17.48 -35.70
N VAL A 58 9.18 -18.64 -35.11
CA VAL A 58 10.10 -19.61 -35.72
C VAL A 58 9.39 -20.26 -36.93
N PRO A 59 9.89 -20.06 -38.15
CA PRO A 59 9.32 -20.70 -39.32
C PRO A 59 9.62 -22.21 -39.25
N ILE A 60 8.55 -23.00 -39.25
CA ILE A 60 8.63 -24.45 -39.39
C ILE A 60 8.70 -24.73 -40.90
N GLY A 61 9.91 -25.01 -41.40
CA GLY A 61 10.19 -25.38 -42.79
C GLY A 61 10.06 -26.88 -43.04
#